data_AF-A0AA42NFH2-F1
#
_entry.id   AF-A0AA42NFH2-F1
#
_cell.length_a   1.000
_cell.length_b   1.000
_cell.length_c   1.000
_cell.angle_alpha   90.00
_cell.angle_beta   90.00
_cell.angle_gamma   90.00
#
_symmetry.space_group_name_H-M   'P 1'
#
loop_
_entity.id
_entity.type
_entity.pdbx_description
1 polymer ?
#
loop_
_entity_poly.entity_id
_entity_poly.type
_entity_poly.pdbx_seq_one_letter_code
_entity_poly.pdbx_strand_id
1 'polypeptide(L)'
;MKKLIAIAALLAATAANADVVDDAIKGTADHVVAPVANEISKRMMRALAQGKGMVAEAARENLKQQELAEKEASRGVRRSVKECMKPGNVIDDDVQECVRGYREKTW
;
A
#
# COMPACT_ATOMS: atom_id res chain seq x y z
N MET A 1 40.98 -23.35 12.28
CA MET A 1 40.80 -22.69 13.59
C MET A 1 40.70 -21.16 13.49
N LYS A 2 41.67 -20.45 12.91
CA LYS A 2 41.63 -18.97 12.78
C LYS A 2 40.36 -18.41 12.09
N LYS A 3 39.86 -19.08 11.05
CA LYS A 3 38.61 -18.70 10.35
C LYS A 3 37.35 -18.87 11.19
N LEU A 4 37.31 -19.89 12.06
CA LEU A 4 36.19 -20.14 12.97
C LEU A 4 36.15 -19.11 14.11
N ILE A 5 37.33 -18.71 14.60
CA ILE A 5 37.46 -17.64 15.60
C ILE A 5 36.99 -16.30 15.04
N ALA A 6 37.31 -15.99 13.77
CA ALA A 6 36.86 -14.76 13.13
C ALA A 6 35.33 -14.71 12.92
N ILE A 7 34.70 -15.83 12.55
CA ILE A 7 33.24 -15.93 12.39
C ILE A 7 32.52 -15.80 13.74
N ALA A 8 33.06 -16.45 14.78
CA ALA A 8 32.49 -16.36 16.13
C ALA A 8 32.59 -14.94 16.72
N ALA A 9 33.69 -14.23 16.47
CA ALA A 9 33.86 -12.84 16.90
C ALA A 9 32.89 -11.89 16.19
N LEU A 10 32.61 -12.13 14.90
CA LEU A 10 31.65 -11.33 14.13
C LEU A 10 30.20 -11.54 14.63
N LEU A 11 29.83 -12.78 14.95
CA LEU A 11 28.53 -13.11 15.55
C LEU A 11 28.38 -12.52 16.96
N ALA A 12 29.42 -12.59 17.81
CA ALA A 12 29.38 -12.02 19.15
C ALA A 12 29.20 -10.49 19.14
N ALA A 13 29.80 -9.79 18.17
CA ALA A 13 29.63 -8.35 18.00
C ALA A 13 28.19 -7.95 17.64
N THR A 14 27.44 -8.80 16.93
CA THR A 14 26.02 -8.53 16.61
C THR A 14 25.11 -8.64 17.83
N ALA A 15 25.41 -9.52 18.79
CA ALA A 15 24.62 -9.69 20.00
C ALA A 15 24.84 -8.56 21.03
N ALA A 16 26.05 -8.01 21.10
CA ALA A 16 26.38 -6.91 22.02
C ALA A 16 25.77 -5.55 21.60
N ASN A 17 25.33 -5.45 20.33
CA ASN A 17 24.83 -4.23 19.72
C ASN A 17 23.35 -4.34 19.38
N ALA A 18 22.59 -5.23 20.04
CA ALA A 18 21.19 -5.49 19.73
C ALA A 18 20.36 -4.20 19.68
N ASP A 19 20.61 -3.24 20.58
CA ASP A 19 19.91 -1.94 20.59
C ASP A 19 20.28 -1.03 19.42
N VAL A 20 21.55 -1.04 18.97
CA VAL A 20 22.02 -0.30 17.77
C VAL A 20 21.48 -0.95 16.49
N VAL A 21 21.39 -2.28 16.47
CA VAL A 21 20.79 -3.03 15.37
C VAL A 21 19.29 -2.82 15.35
N ASP A 22 18.59 -2.75 16.49
CA ASP A 22 17.15 -2.51 16.58
C ASP A 22 16.77 -1.07 16.20
N ASP A 23 17.56 -0.07 16.62
CA ASP A 23 17.37 1.33 16.24
C ASP A 23 17.72 1.60 14.76
N ALA A 24 18.80 0.98 14.27
CA ALA A 24 19.12 0.97 12.84
C ALA A 24 18.05 0.23 12.03
N ILE A 25 17.54 -0.91 12.50
CA ILE A 25 16.44 -1.65 11.86
C ILE A 25 15.18 -0.80 11.87
N LYS A 26 14.84 -0.08 12.95
CA LYS A 26 13.68 0.82 13.01
C LYS A 26 13.80 1.97 11.99
N GLY A 27 14.95 2.66 11.95
CA GLY A 27 15.20 3.71 10.96
C GLY A 27 15.16 3.20 9.52
N THR A 28 15.62 1.97 9.28
CA THR A 28 15.56 1.32 7.96
C THR A 28 14.17 0.73 7.67
N ALA A 29 13.42 0.33 8.70
CA ALA A 29 12.13 -0.31 8.58
C ALA A 29 11.08 0.67 8.05
N ASP A 30 11.04 1.89 8.58
CA ASP A 30 10.03 2.87 8.17
C ASP A 30 10.29 3.43 6.76
N HIS A 31 11.54 3.53 6.30
CA HIS A 31 11.88 4.11 5.01
C HIS A 31 12.12 3.09 3.89
N VAL A 32 12.59 1.88 4.21
CA VAL A 32 12.93 0.86 3.20
C VAL A 32 11.96 -0.32 3.27
N VAL A 33 11.61 -0.77 4.48
CA VAL A 33 10.80 -1.99 4.64
C VAL A 33 9.31 -1.71 4.50
N ALA A 34 8.78 -0.62 5.05
CA ALA A 34 7.35 -0.30 5.01
C ALA A 34 6.76 -0.22 3.59
N PRO A 35 7.35 0.54 2.62
CA PRO A 35 6.82 0.58 1.25
C PRO A 35 6.98 -0.78 0.54
N VAL A 36 8.05 -1.52 0.83
CA VAL A 36 8.30 -2.84 0.26
C VAL A 36 7.36 -3.91 0.86
N ALA A 37 7.01 -3.79 2.14
CA ALA A 37 6.15 -4.72 2.85
C ALA A 37 4.72 -4.69 2.31
N ASN A 38 4.20 -3.50 1.98
CA ASN A 38 2.87 -3.40 1.37
C ASN A 38 2.82 -4.08 0.00
N GLU A 39 3.83 -3.85 -0.85
CA GLU A 39 3.92 -4.50 -2.16
C GLU A 39 4.12 -6.02 -2.06
N ILE A 40 4.93 -6.50 -1.12
CA ILE A 40 5.09 -7.93 -0.85
C ILE A 40 3.76 -8.54 -0.41
N SER A 41 3.07 -7.89 0.53
CA SER A 41 1.75 -8.33 1.02
C SER A 41 0.74 -8.40 -0.14
N LYS A 42 0.65 -7.36 -0.96
CA LYS A 42 -0.25 -7.30 -2.13
C LYS A 42 0.09 -8.39 -3.15
N ARG A 43 1.37 -8.67 -3.41
CA ARG A 43 1.82 -9.77 -4.27
C ARG A 43 1.43 -11.14 -3.71
N MET A 44 1.61 -11.35 -2.41
CA MET A 44 1.22 -12.58 -1.74
C MET A 44 -0.30 -12.80 -1.85
N MET A 45 -1.10 -11.77 -1.61
CA MET A 45 -2.56 -11.85 -1.75
C MET A 45 -2.97 -12.12 -3.20
N ARG A 46 -2.30 -11.54 -4.19
CA ARG A 46 -2.54 -11.88 -5.62
C ARG A 46 -2.19 -13.33 -5.95
N ALA A 47 -1.15 -13.89 -5.35
CA ALA A 47 -0.81 -15.30 -5.52
C ALA A 47 -1.88 -16.21 -4.88
N LEU A 48 -2.34 -15.88 -3.67
CA LEU A 48 -3.41 -16.61 -2.99
C LEU A 48 -4.75 -16.54 -3.73
N ALA A 49 -5.07 -15.38 -4.32
CA ALA A 49 -6.29 -15.15 -5.09
C ALA A 49 -6.44 -16.05 -6.34
N GLN A 50 -5.31 -16.55 -6.89
CA GLN A 50 -5.31 -17.49 -8.03
C GLN A 50 -5.72 -18.92 -7.63
N GLY A 51 -5.73 -19.22 -6.33
CA GLY A 51 -6.17 -20.52 -5.82
C GLY A 51 -7.69 -20.72 -5.84
N LYS A 52 -8.13 -21.78 -5.16
CA LYS A 52 -9.55 -22.10 -4.95
C LYS A 52 -9.86 -22.23 -3.45
N GLY A 53 -11.14 -22.11 -3.10
CA GLY A 53 -11.63 -22.21 -1.72
C GLY A 53 -11.53 -20.91 -0.94
N MET A 54 -11.83 -20.99 0.36
CA MET A 54 -12.04 -19.83 1.25
C MET A 54 -10.86 -18.85 1.29
N VAL A 55 -9.62 -19.35 1.24
CA VAL A 55 -8.43 -18.50 1.29
C VAL A 55 -8.30 -17.66 0.01
N ALA A 56 -8.60 -18.24 -1.15
CA ALA A 56 -8.55 -17.53 -2.41
C ALA A 56 -9.65 -16.47 -2.52
N GLU A 57 -10.85 -16.75 -1.99
CA GLU A 57 -11.95 -15.79 -1.94
C GLU A 57 -11.63 -14.62 -1.00
N ALA A 58 -11.17 -14.92 0.22
CA ALA A 58 -10.74 -13.90 1.17
C ALA A 58 -9.61 -13.04 0.60
N ALA A 59 -8.67 -13.65 -0.13
CA ALA A 59 -7.59 -12.90 -0.79
C ALA A 59 -8.10 -11.95 -1.87
N ARG A 60 -9.08 -12.37 -2.70
CA ARG A 60 -9.72 -11.50 -3.71
C ARG A 60 -10.49 -10.36 -3.05
N GLU A 61 -11.25 -10.66 -2.01
CA GLU A 61 -12.03 -9.66 -1.29
C GLU A 61 -11.13 -8.62 -0.65
N ASN A 62 -10.06 -9.06 0.02
CA ASN A 62 -9.07 -8.17 0.60
C ASN A 62 -8.41 -7.27 -0.47
N LEU A 63 -8.02 -7.82 -1.62
CA LEU A 63 -7.47 -7.03 -2.73
C LEU A 63 -8.48 -6.00 -3.26
N LYS A 64 -9.76 -6.36 -3.37
CA LYS A 64 -10.82 -5.44 -3.78
C LYS A 64 -11.00 -4.31 -2.77
N GLN A 65 -10.98 -4.61 -1.48
CA GLN A 65 -11.05 -3.60 -0.42
C GLN A 65 -9.84 -2.66 -0.46
N GLN A 66 -8.63 -3.20 -0.68
CA GLN A 66 -7.43 -2.38 -0.84
C GLN A 66 -7.54 -1.45 -2.05
N GLU A 67 -8.03 -1.93 -3.20
CA GLU A 67 -8.20 -1.10 -4.39
C GLU A 67 -9.21 0.03 -4.17
N LEU A 68 -10.30 -0.24 -3.45
CA LEU A 68 -11.28 0.79 -3.07
C LEU A 68 -10.67 1.82 -2.13
N ALA A 69 -9.92 1.38 -1.11
CA ALA A 69 -9.22 2.27 -0.19
C ALA A 69 -8.17 3.11 -0.90
N GLU A 70 -7.40 2.53 -1.83
CA GLU A 70 -6.43 3.25 -2.66
C GLU A 70 -7.13 4.31 -3.53
N LYS A 71 -8.26 3.96 -4.17
CA LYS A 71 -9.07 4.91 -4.95
C LYS A 71 -9.61 6.06 -4.10
N GLU A 72 -10.07 5.76 -2.89
CA GLU A 72 -10.56 6.77 -1.96
C GLU A 72 -9.44 7.66 -1.43
N ALA A 73 -8.27 7.09 -1.15
CA ALA A 73 -7.09 7.83 -0.70
C ALA A 73 -6.47 8.69 -1.82
N SER A 74 -6.54 8.24 -3.08
CA SER A 74 -6.06 8.99 -4.24
C SER A 74 -7.08 9.99 -4.79
N ARG A 75 -8.23 10.15 -4.12
CA ARG A 75 -9.30 11.04 -4.56
C ARG A 75 -8.90 12.50 -4.38
N GLY A 76 -9.21 13.32 -5.39
CA GLY A 76 -9.05 14.77 -5.31
C GLY A 76 -10.06 15.44 -4.38
N VAL A 77 -10.03 16.78 -4.37
CA VAL A 77 -10.96 17.60 -3.59
C VAL A 77 -12.40 17.35 -4.06
N ARG A 78 -13.31 17.14 -3.11
CA ARG A 78 -14.75 17.06 -3.40
C ARG A 78 -15.26 18.43 -3.85
N ARG A 79 -16.08 18.42 -4.89
CA ARG A 79 -16.66 19.62 -5.48
C ARG A 79 -18.17 19.60 -5.35
N SER A 80 -18.79 20.76 -5.39
CA SER A 80 -20.25 20.87 -5.42
C SER A 80 -20.80 20.44 -6.78
N VAL A 81 -22.07 20.01 -6.82
CA VAL A 81 -22.76 19.71 -8.09
C VAL A 81 -22.73 20.93 -9.02
N LYS A 82 -22.89 22.14 -8.48
CA LYS A 82 -22.86 23.39 -9.24
C LYS A 82 -21.53 23.60 -9.97
N GLU A 83 -20.41 23.26 -9.32
CA GLU A 83 -19.07 23.39 -9.93
C GLU A 83 -18.87 22.38 -11.06
N CYS A 84 -19.36 21.15 -10.87
CA CYS A 84 -19.24 20.07 -11.85
C CYS A 84 -20.36 20.03 -12.89
N MET A 85 -21.43 20.82 -12.78
CA MET A 85 -22.56 20.70 -13.70
C MET A 85 -22.16 20.99 -15.16
N LYS A 86 -22.66 20.17 -16.09
CA LYS A 86 -22.47 20.38 -17.54
C LYS A 86 -23.41 21.48 -18.04
N PRO A 87 -23.07 22.17 -19.15
CA PRO A 87 -23.98 23.10 -19.81
C PRO A 87 -25.34 22.44 -20.10
N GLY A 88 -26.43 23.20 -19.99
CA GLY A 88 -27.79 22.66 -20.14
C GLY A 88 -28.30 21.88 -18.94
N ASN A 89 -27.67 22.01 -17.76
CA ASN A 89 -28.05 21.34 -16.52
C ASN A 89 -28.01 19.80 -16.60
N VAL A 90 -27.12 19.25 -17.42
CA VAL A 90 -26.94 17.81 -17.54
C VAL A 90 -26.16 17.28 -16.33
N ILE A 91 -26.70 16.24 -15.70
CA ILE A 91 -26.08 15.50 -14.60
C ILE A 91 -25.96 14.04 -15.06
N ASP A 92 -24.74 13.60 -15.33
CA ASP A 92 -24.40 12.24 -15.70
C ASP A 92 -23.26 11.70 -14.82
N ASP A 93 -22.77 10.51 -15.14
CA ASP A 93 -21.73 9.85 -14.36
C ASP A 93 -20.44 10.68 -14.27
N ASP A 94 -20.09 11.43 -15.32
CA ASP A 94 -18.94 12.33 -15.31
C ASP A 94 -19.09 13.41 -14.23
N VAL A 95 -20.29 14.00 -14.13
CA VAL A 95 -20.60 15.00 -13.10
C VAL A 95 -20.50 14.36 -11.71
N GLN A 96 -21.00 13.14 -11.54
CA GLN A 96 -20.91 12.42 -10.26
C GLN A 96 -19.46 12.08 -9.88
N GLU A 97 -18.63 11.70 -10.84
CA GLU A 97 -17.19 11.46 -10.63
C GLU A 97 -16.44 12.75 -10.29
N CYS A 98 -16.78 13.86 -10.95
CA CYS A 98 -16.20 15.17 -10.65
C CYS A 98 -16.56 15.65 -9.23
N VAL A 99 -17.82 15.52 -8.83
CA VAL A 99 -18.31 15.87 -7.48
C VAL A 99 -17.59 15.04 -6.43
N ARG A 100 -17.44 13.74 -6.70
CA ARG A 100 -16.72 12.83 -5.82
C ARG A 100 -15.23 13.13 -5.78
N GLY A 101 -14.67 13.88 -6.74
CA GLY A 101 -13.24 14.17 -6.81
C GLY A 101 -12.43 13.07 -7.48
N TYR A 102 -13.08 12.15 -8.19
CA TYR A 102 -12.42 11.11 -9.01
C TYR A 102 -12.03 11.60 -10.40
N ARG A 103 -12.60 12.74 -10.83
CA ARG A 103 -12.38 13.30 -12.16
C ARG A 103 -12.17 14.81 -12.11
N GLU A 104 -11.34 15.31 -13.01
CA GLU A 104 -11.22 16.75 -13.27
C GLU A 104 -12.29 17.21 -14.26
N LYS A 105 -12.80 18.42 -14.06
CA LYS A 105 -13.78 19.01 -14.95
C LYS A 105 -13.11 19.38 -16.28
N THR A 106 -13.61 18.84 -17.38
CA THR A 106 -13.10 19.10 -18.73
C THR A 106 -14.17 19.60 -19.70
N TRP A 107 -15.32 20.06 -19.18
CA TRP A 107 -16.48 20.53 -19.93
C TRP A 107 -16.94 21.91 -19.47
#